data_AF-A0A1H7F8H5-F1
#
_entry.id   AF-A0A1H7F8H5-F1
#
_cell.length_a   1.000
_cell.length_b   1.000
_cell.length_c   1.000
_cell.angle_alpha   90.00
_cell.angle_beta   90.00
_cell.angle_gamma   90.00
#
_symmetry.space_group_name_H-M   'P 1'
#
loop_
_entity.id
_entity.type
_entity.pdbx_description
1 polymer ?
#
loop_
_entity_poly.entity_id
_entity_poly.type
_entity_poly.pdbx_seq_one_letter_code
_entity_poly.pdbx_strand_id
1 'polypeptide(L)'
;MDRKEKKEKKNLISKHLDTSNSRLKDEEVDFLHDFVNNYDDEYKGKSKTKKSSYDGWSSDGKYTRWEEETSTFTEDIGIREEYKYHDDDGQSGGNTKEIKDARGIINWFRKQK
;
A
#
# COMPACT_ATOMS: atom_id res chain seq x y z
N MET A 1 -4.48 9.95 -23.82
CA MET A 1 -4.80 11.11 -22.98
C MET A 1 -4.11 12.34 -23.53
N ASP A 2 -4.78 13.49 -23.60
CA ASP A 2 -4.11 14.72 -24.05
C ASP A 2 -3.08 15.19 -23.02
N ARG A 3 -1.96 15.77 -23.51
CA ARG A 3 -0.88 16.25 -22.63
C ARG A 3 -1.35 17.29 -21.62
N LYS A 4 -2.33 18.11 -22.00
CA LYS A 4 -2.93 19.14 -21.15
C LYS A 4 -3.74 18.51 -20.02
N GLU A 5 -4.65 17.60 -20.35
CA GLU A 5 -5.46 16.86 -19.38
C GLU A 5 -4.58 16.08 -18.40
N LYS A 6 -3.52 15.42 -18.90
CA LYS A 6 -2.57 14.69 -18.06
C LYS A 6 -1.90 15.60 -17.02
N LYS A 7 -1.52 16.80 -17.44
CA LYS A 7 -0.88 17.77 -16.55
C LYS A 7 -1.85 18.27 -15.48
N GLU A 8 -3.11 18.51 -15.85
CA GLU A 8 -4.15 18.94 -14.91
C GLU A 8 -4.45 17.86 -13.85
N LYS A 9 -4.67 16.61 -14.27
CA LYS A 9 -4.86 15.49 -13.33
C LYS A 9 -3.64 15.30 -12.43
N LYS A 10 -2.43 15.35 -12.99
CA LYS A 10 -1.20 15.24 -12.19
C LYS A 10 -1.08 16.37 -11.16
N ASN A 11 -1.47 17.60 -11.51
CA ASN A 11 -1.43 18.73 -10.60
C ASN A 11 -2.43 18.59 -9.44
N LEU A 12 -3.61 18.00 -9.70
CA LEU A 12 -4.57 17.66 -8.65
C LEU A 12 -4.01 16.58 -7.72
N ILE A 13 -3.49 15.49 -8.29
CA ILE A 13 -2.88 14.40 -7.51
C ILE A 13 -1.71 14.91 -6.67
N SER A 14 -0.86 15.79 -7.22
CA SER A 14 0.32 16.31 -6.53
C SER A 14 0.01 17.19 -5.32
N LYS A 15 -1.24 17.67 -5.17
CA LYS A 15 -1.66 18.39 -3.96
C LYS A 15 -1.82 17.47 -2.76
N HIS A 16 -2.05 16.17 -3.00
CA HIS A 16 -2.32 15.19 -1.96
C HIS A 16 -1.24 14.12 -1.85
N LEU A 17 -0.56 13.79 -2.94
CA LEU A 17 0.44 12.71 -3.02
C LEU A 17 1.74 13.20 -3.63
N ASP A 18 2.87 12.65 -3.19
CA ASP A 18 4.13 12.93 -3.88
C ASP A 18 4.13 12.27 -5.27
N THR A 19 4.28 13.10 -6.30
CA THR A 19 4.40 12.67 -7.71
C THR A 19 5.74 13.06 -8.32
N SER A 20 6.65 13.57 -7.49
CA SER A 20 7.93 14.16 -7.88
C SER A 20 8.88 13.10 -8.44
N ASN A 21 8.82 11.89 -7.88
CA ASN A 21 9.75 10.82 -8.21
C ASN A 21 9.21 9.79 -9.23
N SER A 22 8.10 10.11 -9.91
CA SER A 22 7.32 9.11 -10.66
C SER A 22 7.03 9.51 -12.11
N ARG A 23 7.60 8.79 -13.07
CA ARG A 23 7.18 8.83 -14.48
C ARG A 23 5.91 7.99 -14.63
N LEU A 24 4.76 8.60 -14.33
CA LEU A 24 3.45 7.94 -14.38
C LEU A 24 2.96 7.78 -15.82
N LYS A 25 2.46 6.58 -16.15
CA LYS A 25 1.72 6.30 -17.39
C LYS A 25 0.36 7.00 -17.38
N ASP A 26 -0.26 7.14 -18.54
CA ASP A 26 -1.56 7.82 -18.66
C ASP A 26 -2.63 7.09 -17.82
N GLU A 27 -2.70 5.76 -17.94
CA GLU A 27 -3.63 4.93 -17.16
C GLU A 27 -3.38 5.02 -15.64
N GLU A 28 -2.11 5.16 -15.23
CA GLU A 28 -1.75 5.30 -13.82
C GLU A 28 -2.17 6.67 -13.26
N VAL A 29 -2.12 7.72 -14.09
CA VAL A 29 -2.63 9.05 -13.71
C VAL A 29 -4.15 9.03 -13.59
N ASP A 30 -4.85 8.39 -14.51
CA ASP A 30 -6.30 8.24 -14.44
C ASP A 30 -6.74 7.47 -13.19
N PHE A 31 -6.07 6.34 -12.91
CA PHE A 31 -6.30 5.57 -11.69
C PHE A 31 -6.08 6.39 -10.42
N LEU A 32 -4.96 7.11 -10.32
CA LEU A 32 -4.66 7.92 -9.15
C LEU A 32 -5.63 9.09 -8.98
N HIS A 33 -6.07 9.68 -10.10
CA HIS A 33 -7.06 10.76 -10.07
C HIS A 33 -8.39 10.26 -9.52
N ASP A 34 -8.88 9.12 -10.01
CA ASP A 34 -10.09 8.48 -9.50
C ASP A 34 -9.94 8.11 -8.02
N PHE A 35 -8.83 7.47 -7.66
CA PHE A 35 -8.49 7.11 -6.29
C PHE A 35 -8.51 8.31 -5.34
N VAL A 36 -7.92 9.44 -5.73
CA VAL A 36 -7.92 10.68 -4.90
C VAL A 36 -9.32 11.27 -4.77
N ASN A 37 -10.12 11.29 -5.85
CA ASN A 37 -11.47 11.83 -5.80
C ASN A 37 -12.43 10.96 -4.97
N ASN A 38 -12.29 9.64 -5.05
CA ASN A 38 -13.11 8.69 -4.29
C ASN A 38 -12.48 8.32 -2.93
N TYR A 39 -11.33 8.88 -2.58
CA TYR A 39 -10.57 8.48 -1.38
C TYR A 39 -11.39 8.62 -0.11
N ASP A 40 -12.04 9.76 0.06
CA ASP A 40 -12.77 10.11 1.29
C ASP A 40 -13.97 9.18 1.53
N ASP A 41 -14.65 8.77 0.46
CA ASP A 41 -15.87 7.95 0.51
C ASP A 41 -15.55 6.44 0.51
N GLU A 42 -14.63 6.02 -0.35
CA GLU A 42 -14.37 4.60 -0.58
C GLU A 42 -13.23 4.01 0.24
N TYR A 43 -12.28 4.81 0.70
CA TYR A 43 -11.02 4.30 1.27
C TYR A 43 -10.75 4.81 2.68
N LYS A 44 -10.95 6.09 2.96
CA LYS A 44 -10.53 6.74 4.20
C LYS A 44 -11.01 6.01 5.45
N GLY A 45 -10.09 5.72 6.36
CA GLY A 45 -10.36 5.01 7.60
C GLY A 45 -10.66 3.52 7.46
N LYS A 46 -10.70 2.96 6.24
CA LYS A 46 -10.83 1.51 6.05
C LYS A 46 -9.50 0.82 6.31
N SER A 47 -9.58 -0.36 6.90
CA SER A 47 -8.43 -1.24 7.11
C SER A 47 -8.73 -2.62 6.55
N LYS A 48 -7.71 -3.26 6.00
CA LYS A 48 -7.75 -4.63 5.52
C LYS A 48 -6.62 -5.41 6.17
N THR A 49 -6.97 -6.49 6.87
CA THR A 49 -5.99 -7.39 7.48
C THR A 49 -5.98 -8.71 6.73
N LYS A 50 -4.79 -9.15 6.33
CA LYS A 50 -4.53 -10.47 5.78
C LYS A 50 -3.71 -11.25 6.80
N LYS A 51 -4.16 -12.47 7.11
CA LYS A 51 -3.44 -13.40 7.96
C LYS A 51 -3.03 -14.61 7.13
N SER A 52 -1.79 -15.05 7.30
CA SER A 52 -1.24 -16.23 6.66
C SER A 52 -0.42 -17.02 7.66
N SER A 53 -0.28 -18.32 7.41
CA SER A 53 0.61 -19.17 8.18
C SER A 53 1.31 -20.15 7.27
N TYR A 54 2.58 -20.40 7.52
CA TYR A 54 3.35 -21.40 6.79
C TYR A 54 4.37 -22.09 7.69
N ASP A 55 4.78 -23.26 7.25
CA ASP A 55 5.85 -24.02 7.89
C ASP A 55 7.19 -23.73 7.19
N GLY A 56 8.21 -23.41 7.97
CA GLY A 56 9.58 -23.19 7.52
C GLY A 56 10.56 -24.19 8.14
N TRP A 57 11.79 -24.19 7.62
CA TRP A 57 12.90 -24.97 8.18
C TRP A 57 14.07 -24.03 8.50
N SER A 58 14.63 -24.19 9.69
CA SER A 58 15.82 -23.52 10.19
C SER A 58 16.84 -24.56 10.65
N SER A 59 18.06 -24.12 10.99
CA SER A 59 19.12 -25.03 11.45
C SER A 59 18.75 -25.79 12.74
N ASP A 60 17.77 -25.30 13.49
CA ASP A 60 17.27 -25.88 14.76
C ASP A 60 16.05 -26.81 14.56
N GLY A 61 15.42 -26.80 13.39
CA GLY A 61 14.25 -27.63 13.10
C GLY A 61 13.18 -26.94 12.25
N LYS A 62 12.01 -27.58 12.19
CA LYS A 62 10.81 -27.05 11.53
C LYS A 62 10.13 -26.06 12.48
N TYR A 63 9.76 -24.88 11.98
CA TYR A 63 8.97 -23.90 12.71
C TYR A 63 7.67 -23.59 11.96
N THR A 64 6.62 -23.19 12.69
CA THR A 64 5.40 -22.61 12.10
C THR A 64 5.43 -21.11 12.32
N ARG A 65 5.29 -20.33 11.24
CA ARG A 65 5.20 -18.88 11.27
C ARG A 65 3.77 -18.43 11.00
N TRP A 66 3.25 -17.55 11.85
CA TRP A 66 2.04 -16.78 11.63
C TRP A 66 2.40 -15.36 11.23
N GLU A 67 1.81 -14.88 10.15
CA GLU A 67 2.01 -13.53 9.64
C GLU A 67 0.68 -12.79 9.58
N GLU A 68 0.73 -11.52 9.93
CA GLU A 68 -0.40 -10.60 9.84
C GLU A 68 0.05 -9.32 9.13
N GLU A 69 -0.53 -9.04 7.97
CA GLU A 69 -0.34 -7.80 7.21
C GLU A 69 -1.64 -6.98 7.28
N THR A 70 -1.60 -5.87 8.00
CA THR A 70 -2.72 -4.92 8.12
C THR A 70 -2.41 -3.67 7.30
N SER A 71 -3.20 -3.43 6.26
CA SER A 71 -3.15 -2.20 5.46
C SER A 71 -4.29 -1.27 5.88
N THR A 72 -3.97 -0.06 6.32
CA THR A 72 -4.95 0.95 6.76
C THR A 72 -4.84 2.18 5.88
N PHE A 73 -5.97 2.63 5.33
CA PHE A 73 -6.06 3.91 4.63
C PHE A 73 -6.14 5.03 5.67
N THR A 74 -5.16 5.94 5.62
CA THR A 74 -5.00 7.02 6.59
C THR A 74 -6.04 8.13 6.39
N GLU A 75 -6.12 9.08 7.33
CA GLU A 75 -7.00 10.25 7.17
C GLU A 75 -6.51 11.17 6.04
N ASP A 76 -5.19 11.41 5.99
CA ASP A 76 -4.51 11.94 4.81
C ASP A 76 -4.40 10.87 3.73
N ILE A 77 -4.40 11.28 2.46
CA ILE A 77 -4.35 10.35 1.33
C ILE A 77 -3.05 9.53 1.39
N GLY A 78 -3.19 8.27 1.76
CA GLY A 78 -2.07 7.36 1.97
C GLY A 78 -2.50 5.97 2.42
N ILE A 79 -1.53 5.09 2.56
CA ILE A 79 -1.72 3.72 3.04
C ILE A 79 -0.63 3.41 4.05
N ARG A 80 -1.02 3.01 5.26
CA ARG A 80 -0.13 2.49 6.29
C ARG A 80 -0.21 0.97 6.31
N GLU A 81 0.89 0.31 5.97
CA GLU A 81 1.03 -1.13 6.08
C GLU A 81 1.77 -1.48 7.36
N GLU A 82 1.19 -2.37 8.15
CA GLU A 82 1.80 -2.96 9.32
C GLU A 82 1.91 -4.46 9.11
N TYR A 83 3.13 -4.98 9.11
CA TYR A 83 3.43 -6.39 9.03
C TYR A 83 3.93 -6.87 10.39
N LYS A 84 3.41 -8.00 10.85
CA LYS A 84 3.85 -8.69 12.06
C LYS A 84 3.99 -10.17 11.77
N TYR A 85 4.97 -10.80 12.41
CA TYR A 85 5.08 -12.25 12.44
C TYR A 85 5.37 -12.76 13.84
N HIS A 86 4.96 -14.00 14.07
CA HIS A 86 5.23 -14.77 15.27
C HIS A 86 5.52 -16.22 14.88
N ASP A 87 6.54 -16.80 15.49
CA ASP A 87 6.96 -18.19 15.32
C ASP A 87 6.65 -18.99 16.59
N ASP A 88 6.35 -20.29 16.44
CA ASP A 88 6.05 -21.18 17.59
C ASP A 88 7.22 -21.31 18.58
N ASP A 89 8.45 -21.19 18.09
CA ASP A 89 9.68 -21.13 18.90
C ASP A 89 9.90 -19.77 19.62
N GLY A 90 8.89 -18.88 19.58
CA GLY A 90 8.87 -17.62 20.33
C GLY A 90 9.50 -16.42 19.63
N GLN A 91 10.06 -16.60 18.43
CA GLN A 91 10.58 -15.49 17.64
C GLN A 91 9.42 -14.61 17.13
N SER A 92 9.58 -13.30 17.21
CA SER A 92 8.59 -12.36 16.67
C SER A 92 9.26 -11.11 16.14
N GLY A 93 8.57 -10.44 15.23
CA GLY A 93 9.01 -9.18 14.69
C GLY A 93 7.91 -8.52 13.89
N GLY A 94 8.22 -7.32 13.41
CA GLY A 94 7.28 -6.60 12.58
C GLY A 94 7.94 -5.38 11.97
N ASN A 95 7.26 -4.82 10.99
CA ASN A 95 7.64 -3.58 10.36
C ASN A 95 6.40 -2.75 10.07
N THR A 96 6.54 -1.43 10.14
CA THR A 96 5.51 -0.49 9.71
C THR A 96 6.07 0.33 8.55
N LYS A 97 5.26 0.48 7.51
CA LYS A 97 5.58 1.30 6.36
C LYS A 97 4.41 2.21 6.04
N GLU A 98 4.70 3.49 5.86
CA GLU A 98 3.74 4.44 5.31
C GLU A 98 4.02 4.69 3.83
N ILE A 99 2.96 4.68 3.05
CA ILE A 99 2.97 4.92 1.62
C ILE A 99 2.18 6.21 1.37
N LYS A 100 2.90 7.27 1.03
CA LYS A 100 2.34 8.60 0.69
C LYS A 100 2.68 9.04 -0.74
N ASP A 101 3.43 8.21 -1.45
CA ASP A 101 3.86 8.47 -2.81
C ASP A 101 2.92 7.78 -3.80
N ALA A 102 2.62 8.46 -4.90
CA ALA A 102 1.79 7.97 -5.99
C ALA A 102 2.21 6.58 -6.50
N ARG A 103 3.52 6.34 -6.62
CA ARG A 103 4.05 5.05 -7.08
C ARG A 103 3.84 3.92 -6.08
N GLY A 104 3.98 4.23 -4.80
CA GLY A 104 3.78 3.25 -3.74
C GLY A 104 2.33 2.78 -3.70
N ILE A 105 1.37 3.71 -3.87
CA ILE A 105 -0.07 3.38 -3.92
C ILE A 105 -0.36 2.47 -5.11
N ILE A 106 0.10 2.82 -6.32
CA ILE A 106 -0.09 1.96 -7.50
C ILE A 106 0.50 0.57 -7.27
N ASN A 107 1.71 0.49 -6.73
CA ASN A 107 2.37 -0.79 -6.50
C ASN A 107 1.64 -1.61 -5.44
N TRP A 108 1.11 -0.97 -4.41
CA TRP A 108 0.28 -1.61 -3.39
C TRP A 108 -0.96 -2.25 -4.03
N PHE A 109 -1.75 -1.49 -4.80
CA PHE A 109 -2.94 -2.04 -5.48
C PHE A 109 -2.60 -3.20 -6.43
N ARG A 110 -1.43 -3.17 -7.08
CA ARG A 110 -0.95 -4.28 -7.90
C ARG A 110 -0.57 -5.52 -7.09
N LYS A 111 0.03 -5.36 -5.90
CA LYS A 111 0.37 -6.47 -4.99
C LYS A 111 -0.87 -7.13 -4.39
N GLN A 112 -1.96 -6.38 -4.24
CA GLN A 112 -3.21 -6.88 -3.67
C GLN A 112 -4.10 -7.65 -4.66
N LYS A 113 -3.78 -7.61 -5.96
CA LYS A 113 -4.52 -8.24 -7.06
C LYS A 113 -3.97 -9.62 -7.38
#